data_AF-A0A7Y4IHC5-F1
#
_entry.id   AF-A0A7Y4IHC5-F1
#
_cell.length_a   1.000
_cell.length_b   1.000
_cell.length_c   1.000
_cell.angle_alpha   90.00
_cell.angle_beta   90.00
_cell.angle_gamma   90.00
#
_symmetry.space_group_name_H-M   'P 1'
#
loop_
_entity.id
_entity.type
_entity.pdbx_description
1 polymer ?
#
loop_
_entity_poly.entity_id
_entity_poly.type
_entity_poly.pdbx_seq_one_letter_code
_entity_poly.pdbx_strand_id
1 'polypeptide(L)'
;MRLAVRLTAQAWVSSLALLMPLVASAQFDDVDAFPASEPERGCPKRPDVVPFTARNLVGLTGSGWLAHQAIIPESKDRFFLESERERSGVKLVPEDVDVRKLGAPDPSVPLWVFGKADSAACRAVPVVWWAVRMGTDADRKTYLMSELQVDCDVLPPGRLSGTPVALRQKDAPTGCKLRRADDNSTSEEGRGLPLELSDVIPERASCEAPECQRKWEIFSSRWDDGSAVFDIAVSWMKRDGKKDPCEWATEDHTALLLRPAGALAPLPMRSGGAFFGGLYDSTGLRTVLSRELGVLNVHDAGKPKAAPKAVRYGSPTEEELAYAKRTLSPCKK
;
A
#
# COMPACT_ATOMS: atom_id res chain seq x y z
N MET A 1 -37.72 -6.04 75.09
CA MET A 1 -37.44 -6.05 76.54
C MET A 1 -36.08 -5.42 76.77
N ARG A 2 -35.94 -4.68 77.88
CA ARG A 2 -34.88 -3.71 78.20
C ARG A 2 -33.50 -4.35 78.51
N LEU A 3 -32.51 -3.45 78.60
CA LEU A 3 -31.23 -3.49 79.34
C LEU A 3 -30.02 -4.03 78.55
N ALA A 4 -28.80 -3.51 78.67
CA ALA A 4 -28.30 -2.27 79.27
C ALA A 4 -26.83 -2.07 78.83
N VAL A 5 -26.43 -0.82 78.74
CA VAL A 5 -25.06 -0.31 78.57
C VAL A 5 -24.18 -0.74 79.75
N ARG A 6 -22.89 -1.03 79.49
CA ARG A 6 -21.79 -0.65 80.41
C ARG A 6 -20.45 -0.54 79.65
N LEU A 7 -20.06 0.70 79.43
CA LEU A 7 -18.68 1.15 79.21
C LEU A 7 -17.91 1.04 80.54
N THR A 8 -16.67 0.58 80.49
CA THR A 8 -15.63 0.95 81.47
C THR A 8 -14.32 1.22 80.73
N ALA A 9 -13.83 2.45 80.92
CA ALA A 9 -12.58 2.97 80.44
C ALA A 9 -11.49 2.83 81.52
N GLN A 10 -10.27 2.50 81.12
CA GLN A 10 -9.00 2.76 81.82
C GLN A 10 -7.91 2.39 80.80
N ALA A 11 -7.50 3.29 79.91
CA ALA A 11 -6.55 4.39 80.11
C ALA A 11 -5.16 3.90 80.56
N TRP A 12 -4.14 4.45 79.90
CA TRP A 12 -2.72 4.68 80.26
C TRP A 12 -1.93 4.52 78.95
N VAL A 13 -1.96 5.51 78.05
CA VAL A 13 -1.20 6.77 78.11
C VAL A 13 0.28 6.51 78.36
N SER A 14 1.05 6.54 77.27
CA SER A 14 2.46 6.91 77.30
C SER A 14 2.73 7.78 76.06
N SER A 15 2.81 9.09 76.33
CA SER A 15 3.78 10.05 75.77
C SER A 15 3.83 10.16 74.24
N LEU A 16 3.13 11.09 73.58
CA LEU A 16 3.38 12.54 73.58
C LEU A 16 4.86 12.92 73.35
N ALA A 17 5.34 12.69 72.12
CA ALA A 17 6.36 13.53 71.51
C ALA A 17 5.66 14.48 70.51
N LEU A 18 5.47 15.73 70.97
CA LEU A 18 5.66 17.00 70.25
C LEU A 18 5.36 17.00 68.74
N LEU A 19 4.21 17.52 68.29
CA LEU A 19 3.97 18.92 67.88
C LEU A 19 4.85 19.48 66.73
N MET A 20 4.33 19.28 65.51
CA MET A 20 4.26 20.19 64.33
C MET A 20 5.52 20.39 63.43
N PRO A 21 5.37 20.84 62.17
CA PRO A 21 4.55 20.30 61.07
C PRO A 21 5.35 20.24 59.74
N LEU A 22 5.29 19.16 58.96
CA LEU A 22 5.78 19.18 57.57
C LEU A 22 4.79 18.46 56.66
N VAL A 23 4.24 19.27 55.76
CA VAL A 23 3.54 18.95 54.51
C VAL A 23 3.82 17.52 54.03
N ALA A 24 2.81 16.66 54.09
CA ALA A 24 2.80 15.43 53.32
C ALA A 24 2.40 15.77 51.88
N SER A 25 3.39 16.15 51.08
CA SER A 25 3.35 16.05 49.63
C SER A 25 3.80 14.65 49.23
N ALA A 26 2.94 13.90 48.54
CA ALA A 26 3.18 12.66 47.77
C ALA A 26 1.95 11.75 47.96
N GLN A 27 1.27 11.22 46.95
CA GLN A 27 1.46 11.23 45.51
C GLN A 27 0.04 11.38 44.94
N PHE A 28 -0.17 12.35 44.05
CA PHE A 28 -1.14 12.12 43.00
C PHE A 28 -0.56 10.95 42.23
N ASP A 29 -1.14 9.76 42.39
CA ASP A 29 -1.02 8.75 41.36
C ASP A 29 -1.57 9.42 40.10
N ASP A 30 -0.64 9.83 39.23
CA ASP A 30 -0.88 9.94 37.80
C ASP A 30 -1.37 8.57 37.37
N VAL A 31 -2.67 8.34 37.56
CA VAL A 31 -3.41 7.41 36.74
C VAL A 31 -3.30 8.03 35.37
N ASP A 32 -2.32 7.54 34.61
CA ASP A 32 -2.25 7.65 33.16
C ASP A 32 -3.69 7.54 32.67
N ALA A 33 -4.27 8.69 32.36
CA ALA A 33 -5.54 8.76 31.68
C ALA A 33 -5.22 8.14 30.32
N PHE A 34 -5.41 6.83 30.20
CA PHE A 34 -5.37 6.13 28.93
C PHE A 34 -6.18 7.00 27.98
N PRO A 35 -5.58 7.59 26.95
CA PRO A 35 -6.33 8.41 26.02
C PRO A 35 -7.45 7.51 25.54
N ALA A 36 -8.71 7.93 25.79
CA ALA A 36 -9.88 7.17 25.41
C ALA A 36 -9.65 6.72 23.97
N SER A 37 -9.49 5.40 23.77
CA SER A 37 -9.10 4.85 22.48
C SER A 37 -10.10 5.39 21.46
N GLU A 38 -9.63 6.20 20.51
CA GLU A 38 -10.52 6.70 19.47
C GLU A 38 -11.25 5.50 18.86
N PRO A 39 -12.58 5.57 18.67
CA PRO A 39 -13.32 4.44 18.14
C PRO A 39 -12.70 4.01 16.81
N GLU A 40 -12.47 2.70 16.64
CA GLU A 40 -11.98 2.16 15.38
C GLU A 40 -12.96 2.53 14.26
N ARG A 41 -12.47 3.29 13.28
CA ARG A 41 -13.25 3.65 12.09
C ARG A 41 -13.11 2.61 10.99
N GLY A 42 -12.06 1.78 11.07
CA GLY A 42 -11.72 0.77 10.07
C GLY A 42 -11.26 1.39 8.75
N CYS A 43 -11.18 0.56 7.72
CA CYS A 43 -10.81 1.04 6.40
C CYS A 43 -12.02 1.70 5.70
N PRO A 44 -11.79 2.79 4.95
CA PRO A 44 -12.87 3.43 4.20
C PRO A 44 -13.41 2.48 3.12
N LYS A 45 -14.74 2.43 2.95
CA LYS A 45 -15.40 1.58 1.94
C LYS A 45 -15.00 1.91 0.50
N ARG A 46 -14.62 3.17 0.25
CA ARG A 46 -14.18 3.67 -1.06
C ARG A 46 -12.95 4.56 -0.85
N PRO A 47 -11.76 3.95 -0.67
CA PRO A 47 -10.57 4.72 -0.37
C PRO A 47 -10.24 5.68 -1.53
N ASP A 48 -9.96 6.95 -1.20
CA ASP A 48 -9.33 7.86 -2.15
C ASP A 48 -7.81 7.69 -2.07
N VAL A 49 -7.32 6.71 -2.83
CA VAL A 49 -5.90 6.33 -2.80
C VAL A 49 -5.05 7.33 -3.58
N VAL A 50 -3.97 7.75 -2.96
CA VAL A 50 -2.95 8.65 -3.50
C VAL A 50 -1.66 7.84 -3.72
N PRO A 51 -1.26 7.61 -4.97
CA PRO A 51 -0.03 6.87 -5.29
C PRO A 51 1.21 7.76 -5.14
N PHE A 52 2.38 7.10 -5.10
CA PHE A 52 3.68 7.75 -4.97
C PHE A 52 4.62 7.39 -6.11
N THR A 53 5.45 8.35 -6.50
CA THR A 53 6.61 8.15 -7.37
C THR A 53 7.87 8.57 -6.61
N ALA A 54 8.97 7.84 -6.79
CA ALA A 54 10.23 8.21 -6.18
C ALA A 54 10.82 9.46 -6.86
N ARG A 55 11.45 10.35 -6.08
CA ARG A 55 12.04 11.60 -6.58
C ARG A 55 13.04 11.38 -7.72
N ASN A 56 13.91 10.39 -7.57
CA ASN A 56 14.94 10.05 -8.55
C ASN A 56 14.34 9.58 -9.89
N LEU A 57 13.17 8.93 -9.88
CA LEU A 57 12.49 8.49 -11.11
C LEU A 57 11.99 9.65 -11.97
N VAL A 58 11.86 10.86 -11.40
CA VAL A 58 11.43 12.06 -12.11
C VAL A 58 12.58 13.07 -12.31
N GLY A 59 13.82 12.65 -12.04
CA GLY A 59 15.00 13.49 -12.21
C GLY A 59 15.29 14.48 -11.09
N LEU A 60 14.58 14.41 -9.96
CA LEU A 60 14.91 15.20 -8.77
C LEU A 60 16.06 14.56 -7.98
N THR A 61 16.87 15.40 -7.36
CA THR A 61 17.95 14.97 -6.47
C THR A 61 17.41 14.48 -5.12
N GLY A 62 18.15 13.57 -4.49
CA GLY A 62 17.86 13.00 -3.17
C GLY A 62 16.95 11.77 -3.20
N SER A 63 16.94 11.03 -2.09
CA SER A 63 15.97 9.96 -1.83
C SER A 63 14.68 10.56 -1.28
N GLY A 64 13.53 9.98 -1.66
CA GLY A 64 12.24 10.40 -1.15
C GLY A 64 11.09 10.10 -2.11
N TRP A 65 9.89 10.42 -1.66
CA TRP A 65 8.65 10.13 -2.38
C TRP A 65 7.91 11.41 -2.73
N LEU A 66 7.25 11.39 -3.89
CA LEU A 66 6.33 12.42 -4.35
C LEU A 66 4.93 11.81 -4.42
N ALA A 67 3.98 12.41 -3.71
CA ALA A 67 2.57 12.01 -3.74
C ALA A 67 1.88 12.64 -4.96
N HIS A 68 1.12 11.86 -5.71
CA HIS A 68 0.36 12.34 -6.86
C HIS A 68 -0.92 13.04 -6.45
N GLN A 69 -1.01 14.34 -6.69
CA GLN A 69 -2.14 15.13 -6.23
C GLN A 69 -3.18 15.33 -7.34
N ALA A 70 -2.73 15.59 -8.57
CA ALA A 70 -3.60 15.79 -9.72
C ALA A 70 -2.84 15.61 -11.05
N ILE A 71 -3.60 15.52 -12.15
CA ILE A 71 -3.09 15.77 -13.49
C ILE A 71 -3.42 17.24 -13.82
N ILE A 72 -2.41 18.04 -14.14
CA ILE A 72 -2.59 19.43 -14.54
C ILE A 72 -3.25 19.44 -15.92
N PRO A 73 -4.43 20.06 -16.08
CA PRO A 73 -5.05 20.20 -17.40
C PRO A 73 -4.14 20.98 -18.35
N GLU A 74 -4.09 20.59 -19.62
CA GLU A 74 -3.20 21.24 -20.61
C GLU A 74 -3.45 22.75 -20.74
N SER A 75 -4.71 23.19 -20.59
CA SER A 75 -5.08 24.60 -20.61
C SER A 75 -4.55 25.41 -19.42
N LYS A 76 -4.06 24.72 -18.38
CA LYS A 76 -3.53 25.30 -17.14
C LYS A 76 -2.04 25.00 -16.96
N ASP A 77 -1.45 24.20 -17.85
CA ASP A 77 -0.03 23.88 -17.83
C ASP A 77 0.78 25.05 -18.41
N ARG A 78 1.20 25.92 -17.50
CA ARG A 78 2.13 27.02 -17.75
C ARG A 78 3.59 26.64 -17.49
N PHE A 79 3.84 25.41 -17.07
CA PHE A 79 5.17 24.95 -16.68
C PHE A 79 5.90 24.42 -17.91
N PHE A 80 5.25 23.62 -18.75
CA PHE A 80 5.84 23.06 -19.95
C PHE A 80 5.12 23.63 -21.18
N LEU A 81 5.78 24.57 -21.86
CA LEU A 81 5.25 25.24 -23.03
C LEU A 81 6.00 24.82 -24.30
N GLU A 82 5.31 24.88 -25.43
CA GLU A 82 5.90 24.62 -26.76
C GLU A 82 6.69 23.30 -26.80
N SER A 83 7.96 23.36 -27.20
CA SER A 83 8.86 22.21 -27.34
C SER A 83 9.16 21.47 -26.03
N GLU A 84 8.93 22.09 -24.86
CA GLU A 84 9.10 21.41 -23.58
C GLU A 84 7.97 20.42 -23.29
N ARG A 85 6.80 20.54 -23.96
CA ARG A 85 5.67 19.61 -23.79
C ARG A 85 5.99 18.20 -24.28
N GLU A 86 6.91 18.11 -25.22
CA GLU A 86 7.40 16.89 -25.86
C GLU A 86 8.60 16.29 -25.12
N ARG A 87 8.91 16.76 -23.91
CA ARG A 87 10.03 16.22 -23.12
C ARG A 87 9.60 15.93 -21.70
N SER A 88 10.23 14.92 -21.08
CA SER A 88 10.12 14.72 -19.65
C SER A 88 10.85 15.85 -18.92
N GLY A 89 10.33 16.25 -17.76
CA GLY A 89 10.94 17.32 -16.98
C GLY A 89 10.22 17.58 -15.68
N VAL A 90 10.86 18.38 -14.82
CA VAL A 90 10.33 18.74 -13.51
C VAL A 90 10.56 20.22 -13.26
N LYS A 91 9.53 20.91 -12.77
CA LYS A 91 9.57 22.34 -12.40
C LYS A 91 8.92 22.53 -11.03
N LEU A 92 9.56 23.32 -10.19
CA LEU A 92 9.01 23.70 -8.89
C LEU A 92 7.76 24.57 -9.11
N VAL A 93 6.69 24.30 -8.37
CA VAL A 93 5.51 25.15 -8.34
C VAL A 93 5.77 26.26 -7.31
N PRO A 94 5.74 27.54 -7.71
CA PRO A 94 5.96 28.63 -6.77
C PRO A 94 4.92 28.65 -5.63
N GLU A 95 5.34 29.08 -4.44
CA GLU A 95 4.50 29.05 -3.22
C GLU A 95 3.29 29.99 -3.29
N ASP A 96 3.36 31.05 -4.08
CA ASP A 96 2.27 32.02 -4.29
C ASP A 96 1.11 31.47 -5.15
N VAL A 97 1.27 30.26 -5.68
CA VAL A 97 0.34 29.64 -6.61
C VAL A 97 -0.70 28.84 -5.85
N ASP A 98 -1.97 29.20 -6.00
CA ASP A 98 -3.07 28.37 -5.51
C ASP A 98 -3.11 27.05 -6.29
N VAL A 99 -2.56 26.00 -5.70
CA VAL A 99 -2.46 24.65 -6.28
C VAL A 99 -3.82 24.06 -6.64
N ARG A 100 -4.92 24.51 -6.01
CA ARG A 100 -6.28 24.10 -6.38
C ARG A 100 -6.66 24.58 -7.77
N LYS A 101 -6.12 25.73 -8.20
CA LYS A 101 -6.30 26.20 -9.59
C LYS A 101 -5.67 25.23 -10.58
N LEU A 102 -4.58 24.55 -10.21
CA LEU A 102 -3.91 23.52 -11.00
C LEU A 102 -4.60 22.14 -10.93
N GLY A 103 -5.67 22.01 -10.14
CA GLY A 103 -6.44 20.78 -9.98
C GLY A 103 -6.14 19.98 -8.72
N ALA A 104 -5.25 20.48 -7.82
CA ALA A 104 -5.03 19.85 -6.53
C ALA A 104 -6.36 19.77 -5.74
N PRO A 105 -6.60 18.66 -5.03
CA PRO A 105 -7.64 18.58 -4.00
C PRO A 105 -7.35 19.57 -2.86
N ASP A 106 -8.34 19.79 -2.01
CA ASP A 106 -8.21 20.71 -0.87
C ASP A 106 -7.01 20.32 0.02
N PRO A 107 -5.96 21.17 0.10
CA PRO A 107 -4.76 20.87 0.89
C PRO A 107 -5.01 20.78 2.39
N SER A 108 -6.15 21.30 2.88
CA SER A 108 -6.53 21.17 4.30
C SER A 108 -6.93 19.75 4.69
N VAL A 109 -7.30 18.92 3.70
CA VAL A 109 -7.59 17.50 3.93
C VAL A 109 -6.27 16.74 3.97
N PRO A 110 -5.90 16.14 5.12
CA PRO A 110 -4.63 15.44 5.25
C PRO A 110 -4.58 14.18 4.40
N LEU A 111 -3.35 13.70 4.19
CA LEU A 111 -3.09 12.36 3.70
C LEU A 111 -2.77 11.45 4.90
N TRP A 112 -3.24 10.21 4.83
CA TRP A 112 -2.92 9.16 5.78
C TRP A 112 -2.02 8.14 5.11
N VAL A 113 -0.73 8.15 5.46
CA VAL A 113 0.32 7.38 4.78
C VAL A 113 0.56 6.06 5.50
N PHE A 114 0.50 4.97 4.74
CA PHE A 114 0.90 3.63 5.12
C PHE A 114 2.35 3.39 4.64
N GLY A 115 3.31 3.70 5.50
CA GLY A 115 4.74 3.65 5.17
C GLY A 115 5.39 2.27 5.30
N LYS A 116 4.87 1.42 6.19
CA LYS A 116 5.37 0.06 6.47
C LYS A 116 4.21 -0.95 6.41
N ALA A 117 4.53 -2.23 6.20
CA ALA A 117 3.51 -3.27 6.25
C ALA A 117 2.99 -3.45 7.68
N ASP A 118 1.70 -3.70 7.82
CA ASP A 118 0.96 -3.94 9.06
C ASP A 118 1.05 -2.81 10.11
N SER A 119 1.53 -1.62 9.70
CA SER A 119 1.57 -0.43 10.54
C SER A 119 0.30 0.41 10.40
N ALA A 120 -0.03 1.16 11.45
CA ALA A 120 -1.04 2.20 11.38
C ALA A 120 -0.63 3.29 10.37
N ALA A 121 -1.62 3.96 9.79
CA ALA A 121 -1.37 5.12 8.96
C ALA A 121 -0.94 6.31 9.81
N CYS A 122 0.01 7.10 9.32
CA CYS A 122 0.39 8.35 9.94
C CYS A 122 -0.11 9.53 9.13
N ARG A 123 -0.35 10.66 9.81
CA ARG A 123 -0.76 11.88 9.16
C ARG A 123 0.39 12.42 8.32
N ALA A 124 0.03 13.00 7.17
CA ALA A 124 0.95 13.68 6.29
C ALA A 124 0.28 14.88 5.63
N VAL A 125 1.07 15.93 5.40
CA VAL A 125 0.63 17.16 4.74
C VAL A 125 1.56 17.51 3.58
N PRO A 126 1.03 17.97 2.43
CA PRO A 126 1.85 18.48 1.34
C PRO A 126 2.67 19.71 1.76
N VAL A 127 3.97 19.73 1.45
CA VAL A 127 4.86 20.85 1.82
C VAL A 127 5.53 21.52 0.62
N VAL A 128 5.99 20.76 -0.37
CA VAL A 128 6.60 21.30 -1.59
C VAL A 128 5.88 20.72 -2.79
N TRP A 129 5.59 21.55 -3.79
CA TRP A 129 4.79 21.18 -4.95
C TRP A 129 5.63 21.21 -6.23
N TRP A 130 5.44 20.19 -7.07
CA TRP A 130 6.20 19.97 -8.30
C TRP A 130 5.26 19.73 -9.47
N ALA A 131 5.50 20.41 -10.58
CA ALA A 131 4.92 20.08 -11.88
C ALA A 131 5.89 19.11 -12.58
N VAL A 132 5.45 17.87 -12.79
CA VAL A 132 6.27 16.80 -13.33
C VAL A 132 5.67 16.31 -14.64
N ARG A 133 6.40 16.50 -15.74
CA ARG A 133 6.05 16.01 -17.07
C ARG A 133 6.68 14.64 -17.29
N MET A 134 5.86 13.59 -17.46
CA MET A 134 6.34 12.22 -17.67
C MET A 134 5.39 11.40 -18.57
N GLY A 135 5.94 10.38 -19.24
CA GLY A 135 5.23 9.49 -20.17
C GLY A 135 5.88 9.36 -21.54
N THR A 136 5.27 8.54 -22.39
CA THR A 136 5.64 8.42 -23.82
C THR A 136 5.12 9.61 -24.62
N ASP A 137 5.61 9.82 -25.83
CA ASP A 137 5.15 10.90 -26.69
C ASP A 137 3.64 10.86 -26.95
N ALA A 138 3.03 9.67 -26.99
CA ALA A 138 1.59 9.51 -27.25
C ALA A 138 0.70 9.86 -26.04
N ASP A 139 1.23 9.79 -24.82
CA ASP A 139 0.41 9.88 -23.60
C ASP A 139 1.05 10.68 -22.45
N ARG A 140 2.07 11.50 -22.78
CA ARG A 140 2.76 12.35 -21.82
C ARG A 140 1.79 13.33 -21.17
N LYS A 141 1.83 13.36 -19.83
CA LYS A 141 0.99 14.24 -19.01
C LYS A 141 1.83 15.01 -18.01
N THR A 142 1.28 16.12 -17.53
CA THR A 142 1.89 16.93 -16.48
C THR A 142 1.16 16.62 -15.18
N TYR A 143 1.86 16.01 -14.25
CA TYR A 143 1.36 15.61 -12.95
C TYR A 143 1.74 16.67 -11.93
N LEU A 144 0.78 17.08 -11.13
CA LEU A 144 1.03 17.87 -9.93
C LEU A 144 1.33 16.89 -8.81
N MET A 145 2.57 16.91 -8.33
CA MET A 145 3.03 16.06 -7.24
C MET A 145 3.48 16.90 -6.04
N SER A 146 3.46 16.32 -4.85
CA SER A 146 3.92 16.99 -3.64
C SER A 146 4.88 16.14 -2.82
N GLU A 147 5.90 16.78 -2.28
CA GLU A 147 6.61 16.26 -1.10
C GLU A 147 5.68 16.34 0.10
N LEU A 148 5.78 15.35 0.98
CA LEU A 148 4.97 15.30 2.19
C LEU A 148 5.86 15.45 3.41
N GLN A 149 5.41 16.24 4.37
CA GLN A 149 5.84 16.11 5.75
C GLN A 149 5.02 14.99 6.38
N VAL A 150 5.68 13.96 6.87
CA VAL A 150 5.06 12.72 7.35
C VAL A 150 5.45 12.51 8.81
N ASP A 151 4.48 12.17 9.65
CA ASP A 151 4.68 11.98 11.09
C ASP A 151 5.23 10.59 11.44
N CYS A 152 5.61 9.78 10.45
CA CYS A 152 6.17 8.45 10.64
C CYS A 152 7.26 8.10 9.62
N ASP A 153 8.03 7.07 9.95
CA ASP A 153 9.03 6.50 9.04
C ASP A 153 8.39 5.89 7.79
N VAL A 154 8.86 6.35 6.64
CA VAL A 154 8.53 5.78 5.35
C VAL A 154 9.74 5.03 4.80
N LEU A 155 9.54 3.81 4.30
CA LEU A 155 10.63 3.07 3.66
C LEU A 155 11.19 3.89 2.49
N PRO A 156 12.52 3.98 2.33
CA PRO A 156 13.10 4.73 1.23
C PRO A 156 12.72 4.10 -0.11
N PRO A 157 12.76 4.88 -1.21
CA PRO A 157 12.61 4.35 -2.56
C PRO A 157 13.52 3.14 -2.83
N GLY A 158 12.92 2.10 -3.41
CA GLY A 158 13.57 0.82 -3.67
C GLY A 158 12.63 -0.11 -4.44
N ARG A 159 12.51 -1.37 -3.98
CA ARG A 159 11.56 -2.34 -4.57
C ARG A 159 10.10 -1.92 -4.34
N LEU A 160 9.18 -2.47 -5.14
CA LEU A 160 7.73 -2.20 -5.07
C LEU A 160 7.13 -2.38 -3.65
N SER A 161 7.65 -3.33 -2.86
CA SER A 161 7.26 -3.54 -1.47
C SER A 161 7.62 -2.39 -0.52
N GLY A 162 8.44 -1.44 -0.96
CA GLY A 162 8.77 -0.21 -0.22
C GLY A 162 7.92 1.01 -0.61
N THR A 163 7.16 0.97 -1.72
CA THR A 163 6.40 2.14 -2.18
C THR A 163 5.19 2.42 -1.28
N PRO A 164 5.05 3.60 -0.67
CA PRO A 164 3.96 3.89 0.26
C PRO A 164 2.59 3.91 -0.41
N VAL A 165 1.54 3.78 0.39
CA VAL A 165 0.14 4.05 0.01
C VAL A 165 -0.35 5.21 0.85
N ALA A 166 -1.07 6.17 0.28
CA ALA A 166 -1.77 7.18 1.07
C ALA A 166 -3.27 7.17 0.79
N LEU A 167 -4.04 7.55 1.80
CA LEU A 167 -5.47 7.79 1.68
C LEU A 167 -5.76 9.26 1.95
N ARG A 168 -6.48 9.91 1.03
CA ARG A 168 -6.98 11.27 1.24
C ARG A 168 -8.33 11.22 1.94
N GLN A 169 -8.39 11.70 3.18
CA GLN A 169 -9.63 11.80 3.93
C GLN A 169 -9.45 12.70 5.16
N LYS A 170 -10.55 13.31 5.59
CA LYS A 170 -10.57 14.25 6.71
C LYS A 170 -10.10 13.61 8.02
N ASP A 171 -10.61 12.42 8.29
CA ASP A 171 -10.43 11.75 9.57
C ASP A 171 -9.47 10.57 9.47
N ALA A 172 -8.78 10.25 10.57
CA ALA A 172 -7.86 9.11 10.64
C ALA A 172 -8.59 7.78 10.37
N PRO A 173 -8.06 6.89 9.50
CA PRO A 173 -8.57 5.54 9.35
C PRO A 173 -8.09 4.64 10.49
N THR A 174 -8.49 4.94 11.72
CA THR A 174 -8.09 4.19 12.92
C THR A 174 -8.49 2.72 12.78
N GLY A 175 -7.55 1.81 13.06
CA GLY A 175 -7.74 0.36 12.89
C GLY A 175 -7.50 -0.17 11.48
N CYS A 176 -7.39 0.69 10.45
CA CYS A 176 -7.02 0.26 9.10
C CYS A 176 -5.50 0.07 8.98
N LYS A 177 -5.07 -1.00 8.32
CA LYS A 177 -3.67 -1.34 8.08
C LYS A 177 -3.45 -1.77 6.64
N LEU A 178 -2.22 -1.64 6.16
CA LEU A 178 -1.79 -2.13 4.86
C LEU A 178 -0.93 -3.38 5.04
N ARG A 179 -1.37 -4.52 4.52
CA ARG A 179 -0.51 -5.71 4.39
C ARG A 179 0.03 -5.82 2.96
N ARG A 180 1.28 -6.25 2.82
CA ARG A 180 1.91 -6.54 1.51
C ARG A 180 2.07 -8.03 1.35
N ALA A 181 2.56 -8.47 0.18
CA ALA A 181 2.97 -9.86 0.02
C ALA A 181 4.00 -10.20 1.10
N ASP A 182 3.68 -11.21 1.90
CA ASP A 182 4.48 -11.74 3.00
C ASP A 182 4.85 -13.22 2.80
N ASP A 183 4.25 -13.86 1.79
CA ASP A 183 4.58 -15.21 1.33
C ASP A 183 5.02 -15.18 -0.14
N ASN A 184 6.11 -15.88 -0.46
CA ASN A 184 6.62 -16.04 -1.82
C ASN A 184 6.96 -17.51 -2.06
N SER A 185 6.48 -18.05 -3.18
CA SER A 185 6.78 -19.42 -3.59
C SER A 185 7.11 -19.49 -5.08
N THR A 186 8.04 -20.37 -5.45
CA THR A 186 8.46 -20.56 -6.84
C THR A 186 8.56 -22.03 -7.21
N SER A 187 8.62 -22.31 -8.50
CA SER A 187 8.83 -23.66 -9.05
C SER A 187 10.22 -24.26 -8.78
N GLU A 188 11.20 -23.49 -8.28
CA GLU A 188 12.59 -23.95 -8.14
C GLU A 188 12.80 -24.89 -6.92
N GLU A 189 11.77 -25.10 -6.09
CA GLU A 189 11.82 -25.98 -4.91
C GLU A 189 11.33 -27.43 -5.18
N GLY A 190 11.26 -27.88 -6.44
CA GLY A 190 10.70 -29.20 -6.79
C GLY A 190 9.21 -29.36 -6.46
N ARG A 191 8.56 -28.26 -6.06
CA ARG A 191 7.15 -28.22 -5.70
C ARG A 191 6.29 -28.12 -6.95
N GLY A 192 5.23 -28.93 -6.98
CA GLY A 192 4.12 -28.70 -7.89
C GLY A 192 3.45 -27.36 -7.59
N LEU A 193 2.70 -26.85 -8.57
CA LEU A 193 1.82 -25.72 -8.36
C LEU A 193 0.84 -26.05 -7.20
N PRO A 194 0.56 -25.11 -6.26
CA PRO A 194 -0.41 -25.35 -5.21
C PRO A 194 -1.78 -25.79 -5.78
N LEU A 195 -2.36 -26.85 -5.22
CA LEU A 195 -3.61 -27.45 -5.72
C LEU A 195 -4.77 -26.45 -5.76
N GLU A 196 -4.82 -25.50 -4.81
CA GLU A 196 -5.86 -24.46 -4.81
C GLU A 196 -5.79 -23.51 -6.02
N LEU A 197 -4.69 -23.55 -6.78
CA LEU A 197 -4.44 -22.71 -7.95
C LEU A 197 -4.47 -23.50 -9.27
N SER A 198 -4.58 -24.83 -9.24
CA SER A 198 -4.57 -25.66 -10.46
C SER A 198 -5.73 -25.33 -11.38
N ASP A 199 -6.90 -25.06 -10.81
CA ASP A 199 -8.15 -24.90 -11.56
C ASP A 199 -8.26 -23.52 -12.24
N VAL A 200 -7.45 -22.56 -11.79
CA VAL A 200 -7.45 -21.17 -12.29
C VAL A 200 -6.30 -20.90 -13.24
N ILE A 201 -5.24 -21.71 -13.19
CA ILE A 201 -4.10 -21.60 -14.10
C ILE A 201 -4.32 -22.53 -15.29
N PRO A 202 -4.31 -22.03 -16.54
CA PRO A 202 -4.54 -22.86 -17.70
C PRO A 202 -3.60 -24.06 -17.76
N GLU A 203 -4.15 -25.27 -17.80
CA GLU A 203 -3.35 -26.43 -18.15
C GLU A 203 -2.94 -26.34 -19.63
N ARG A 204 -1.64 -26.47 -19.89
CA ARG A 204 -1.11 -26.52 -21.24
C ARG A 204 -0.66 -27.95 -21.50
N ALA A 205 -1.61 -28.76 -22.01
CA ALA A 205 -1.35 -30.15 -22.41
C ALA A 205 -0.21 -30.30 -23.44
N SER A 206 0.21 -29.22 -24.12
CA SER A 206 1.33 -29.22 -25.06
C SER A 206 2.70 -28.87 -24.46
N CYS A 207 2.81 -28.69 -23.14
CA CYS A 207 4.06 -28.41 -22.45
C CYS A 207 4.46 -29.60 -21.56
N GLU A 208 4.99 -30.65 -22.18
CA GLU A 208 5.48 -31.84 -21.49
C GLU A 208 7.01 -31.87 -21.44
N ALA A 209 7.55 -32.30 -20.30
CA ALA A 209 8.97 -32.56 -20.17
C ALA A 209 9.37 -33.74 -21.07
N PRO A 210 10.58 -33.75 -21.67
CA PRO A 210 11.70 -32.82 -21.45
C PRO A 210 11.74 -31.61 -22.41
N GLU A 211 10.85 -31.54 -23.41
CA GLU A 211 10.88 -30.52 -24.46
C GLU A 211 10.22 -29.19 -24.04
N CYS A 212 9.58 -29.17 -22.88
CA CYS A 212 9.03 -27.97 -22.29
C CYS A 212 9.23 -27.93 -20.77
N GLN A 213 9.43 -26.73 -20.23
CA GLN A 213 9.53 -26.48 -18.80
C GLN A 213 8.47 -25.45 -18.38
N ARG A 214 7.72 -25.75 -17.32
CA ARG A 214 6.83 -24.79 -16.66
C ARG A 214 7.51 -24.19 -15.43
N LYS A 215 7.71 -22.88 -15.44
CA LYS A 215 8.12 -22.10 -14.26
C LYS A 215 6.94 -21.32 -13.72
N TRP A 216 6.89 -21.14 -12.41
CA TRP A 216 5.89 -20.30 -11.76
C TRP A 216 6.47 -19.58 -10.54
N GLU A 217 5.90 -18.41 -10.24
CA GLU A 217 6.21 -17.55 -9.09
C GLU A 217 4.89 -17.02 -8.54
N ILE A 218 4.72 -17.06 -7.22
CA ILE A 218 3.53 -16.62 -6.53
C ILE A 218 3.94 -15.72 -5.38
N PHE A 219 3.47 -14.47 -5.43
CA PHE A 219 3.46 -13.58 -4.28
C PHE A 219 2.07 -13.59 -3.67
N SER A 220 1.97 -13.84 -2.37
CA SER A 220 0.66 -13.92 -1.73
C SER A 220 0.63 -13.29 -0.35
N SER A 221 -0.58 -13.05 0.12
CA SER A 221 -0.84 -12.72 1.51
C SER A 221 -2.16 -13.31 1.96
N ARG A 222 -2.24 -13.61 3.25
CA ARG A 222 -3.39 -14.25 3.91
C ARG A 222 -3.80 -13.44 5.14
N TRP A 223 -5.09 -13.47 5.46
CA TRP A 223 -5.67 -12.83 6.63
C TRP A 223 -6.34 -13.85 7.55
N ASP A 224 -6.59 -13.44 8.79
CA ASP A 224 -7.11 -14.31 9.85
C ASP A 224 -8.54 -14.81 9.57
N ASP A 225 -9.29 -14.09 8.75
CA ASP A 225 -10.62 -14.47 8.24
C ASP A 225 -10.55 -15.55 7.13
N GLY A 226 -9.34 -16.03 6.80
CA GLY A 226 -9.07 -17.02 5.76
C GLY A 226 -9.03 -16.43 4.34
N SER A 227 -9.31 -15.14 4.17
CA SER A 227 -9.15 -14.47 2.88
C SER A 227 -7.68 -14.43 2.46
N ALA A 228 -7.44 -14.45 1.14
CA ALA A 228 -6.10 -14.48 0.59
C ALA A 228 -6.03 -13.81 -0.78
N VAL A 229 -4.91 -13.17 -1.09
CA VAL A 229 -4.62 -12.60 -2.41
C VAL A 229 -3.39 -13.29 -2.97
N PHE A 230 -3.45 -13.65 -4.26
CA PHE A 230 -2.37 -14.32 -4.97
C PHE A 230 -2.05 -13.54 -6.25
N ASP A 231 -0.82 -13.09 -6.41
CA ASP A 231 -0.25 -12.57 -7.65
C ASP A 231 0.66 -13.64 -8.24
N ILE A 232 0.26 -14.18 -9.38
CA ILE A 232 0.85 -15.37 -9.97
C ILE A 232 1.45 -15.05 -11.32
N ALA A 233 2.67 -15.50 -11.57
CA ALA A 233 3.26 -15.61 -12.89
C ALA A 233 3.52 -17.08 -13.21
N VAL A 234 3.23 -17.45 -14.45
CA VAL A 234 3.55 -18.76 -15.00
C VAL A 234 4.16 -18.54 -16.38
N SER A 235 5.28 -19.19 -16.65
CA SER A 235 5.88 -19.23 -17.98
C SER A 235 6.02 -20.69 -18.42
N TRP A 236 5.46 -21.00 -19.59
CA TRP A 236 5.72 -22.25 -20.31
C TRP A 236 6.82 -21.98 -21.32
N MET A 237 7.94 -22.68 -21.19
CA MET A 237 9.15 -22.47 -22.00
C MET A 237 9.39 -23.71 -22.85
N LYS A 238 9.28 -23.56 -24.16
CA LYS A 238 9.49 -24.64 -25.13
C LYS A 238 10.90 -24.60 -25.67
N ARG A 239 11.55 -25.76 -25.63
CA ARG A 239 12.94 -25.92 -26.04
C ARG A 239 13.12 -25.76 -27.55
N ASP A 240 12.20 -26.31 -28.34
CA ASP A 240 12.24 -26.33 -29.81
C ASP A 240 13.64 -26.73 -30.38
N GLY A 241 14.28 -27.73 -29.75
CA GLY A 241 15.61 -28.21 -30.13
C GLY A 241 16.79 -27.31 -29.74
N LYS A 242 16.56 -26.17 -29.08
CA LYS A 242 17.60 -25.25 -28.62
C LYS A 242 18.29 -25.77 -27.36
N LYS A 243 19.62 -25.61 -27.30
CA LYS A 243 20.40 -25.97 -26.11
C LYS A 243 20.40 -24.86 -25.07
N ASP A 244 20.38 -23.61 -25.51
CA ASP A 244 20.39 -22.46 -24.63
C ASP A 244 18.96 -22.13 -24.14
N PRO A 245 18.67 -22.18 -22.82
CA PRO A 245 17.39 -21.75 -22.24
C PRO A 245 16.99 -20.32 -22.58
N CYS A 246 17.95 -19.45 -22.94
CA CYS A 246 17.66 -18.09 -23.40
C CYS A 246 16.93 -18.05 -24.75
N GLU A 247 17.09 -19.08 -25.57
CA GLU A 247 16.48 -19.16 -26.89
C GLU A 247 15.12 -19.87 -26.88
N TRP A 248 14.65 -20.30 -25.70
CA TRP A 248 13.40 -21.05 -25.58
C TRP A 248 12.20 -20.13 -25.79
N ALA A 249 11.24 -20.60 -26.59
CA ALA A 249 10.01 -19.86 -26.83
C ALA A 249 9.17 -19.84 -25.55
N THR A 250 8.79 -18.65 -25.08
CA THR A 250 8.05 -18.47 -23.84
C THR A 250 6.62 -18.04 -24.07
N GLU A 251 5.69 -18.74 -23.43
CA GLU A 251 4.32 -18.29 -23.24
C GLU A 251 4.13 -17.89 -21.78
N ASP A 252 3.72 -16.65 -21.53
CA ASP A 252 3.58 -16.10 -20.17
C ASP A 252 2.11 -15.90 -19.81
N HIS A 253 1.77 -16.20 -18.56
CA HIS A 253 0.47 -15.92 -17.96
C HIS A 253 0.67 -15.26 -16.60
N THR A 254 -0.04 -14.17 -16.38
CA THR A 254 -0.14 -13.53 -15.07
C THR A 254 -1.59 -13.45 -14.64
N ALA A 255 -1.83 -13.63 -13.34
CA ALA A 255 -3.15 -13.53 -12.77
C ALA A 255 -3.07 -12.95 -11.36
N LEU A 256 -4.01 -12.06 -11.05
CA LEU A 256 -4.29 -11.62 -9.69
C LEU A 256 -5.58 -12.29 -9.24
N LEU A 257 -5.51 -13.06 -8.16
CA LEU A 257 -6.63 -13.80 -7.62
C LEU A 257 -6.95 -13.37 -6.20
N LEU A 258 -8.24 -13.39 -5.85
CA LEU A 258 -8.74 -13.20 -4.49
C LEU A 258 -9.49 -14.46 -4.06
N ARG A 259 -9.14 -15.03 -2.92
CA ARG A 259 -9.97 -15.97 -2.18
C ARG A 259 -10.73 -15.20 -1.09
N PRO A 260 -12.05 -15.00 -1.23
CA PRO A 260 -12.85 -14.39 -0.18
C PRO A 260 -12.84 -15.23 1.11
N ALA A 261 -13.17 -14.61 2.24
CA ALA A 261 -13.37 -15.32 3.50
C ALA A 261 -14.39 -16.46 3.32
N GLY A 262 -14.07 -17.66 3.80
CA GLY A 262 -14.90 -18.86 3.68
C GLY A 262 -14.99 -19.49 2.28
N ALA A 263 -14.33 -18.94 1.26
CA ALA A 263 -14.29 -19.56 -0.07
C ALA A 263 -13.22 -20.65 -0.16
N LEU A 264 -13.55 -21.76 -0.85
CA LEU A 264 -12.63 -22.88 -1.06
C LEU A 264 -11.63 -22.64 -2.19
N ALA A 265 -12.02 -21.84 -3.19
CA ALA A 265 -11.21 -21.56 -4.37
C ALA A 265 -11.07 -20.04 -4.58
N PRO A 266 -9.90 -19.58 -5.06
CA PRO A 266 -9.71 -18.19 -5.42
C PRO A 266 -10.41 -17.85 -6.75
N LEU A 267 -10.72 -16.56 -6.92
CA LEU A 267 -11.40 -16.02 -8.08
C LEU A 267 -10.50 -14.98 -8.76
N PRO A 268 -10.47 -14.92 -10.11
CA PRO A 268 -9.72 -13.91 -10.81
C PRO A 268 -10.31 -12.51 -10.56
N MET A 269 -9.42 -11.57 -10.29
CA MET A 269 -9.76 -10.16 -10.14
C MET A 269 -9.76 -9.44 -11.49
N ARG A 270 -10.72 -8.56 -11.71
CA ARG A 270 -10.84 -7.81 -12.97
C ARG A 270 -9.71 -6.80 -13.12
N SER A 271 -9.13 -6.69 -14.33
CA SER A 271 -7.99 -5.82 -14.67
C SER A 271 -6.63 -6.24 -14.11
N GLY A 272 -6.51 -7.39 -13.43
CA GLY A 272 -5.21 -7.99 -13.08
C GLY A 272 -4.19 -7.06 -12.40
N GLY A 273 -2.94 -7.15 -12.85
CA GLY A 273 -1.79 -6.38 -12.33
C GLY A 273 -1.05 -7.07 -11.18
N ALA A 274 0.12 -6.54 -10.85
CA ALA A 274 0.94 -7.03 -9.75
C ALA A 274 0.32 -6.65 -8.40
N PHE A 275 0.33 -7.57 -7.43
CA PHE A 275 -0.22 -7.28 -6.10
C PHE A 275 0.63 -6.22 -5.40
N PHE A 276 -0.01 -5.12 -5.00
CA PHE A 276 0.64 -3.99 -4.36
C PHE A 276 0.44 -4.01 -2.84
N GLY A 277 -0.73 -4.45 -2.39
CA GLY A 277 -1.06 -4.62 -0.98
C GLY A 277 -2.57 -4.72 -0.74
N GLY A 278 -2.96 -5.10 0.47
CA GLY A 278 -4.35 -5.19 0.91
C GLY A 278 -4.60 -4.28 2.11
N LEU A 279 -5.64 -3.45 2.05
CA LEU A 279 -6.13 -2.69 3.20
C LEU A 279 -7.11 -3.55 3.98
N TYR A 280 -6.86 -3.70 5.27
CA TYR A 280 -7.66 -4.54 6.15
C TYR A 280 -7.87 -3.86 7.51
N ASP A 281 -8.93 -4.26 8.19
CA ASP A 281 -9.25 -3.83 9.55
C ASP A 281 -9.68 -5.04 10.39
N SER A 282 -10.23 -4.80 11.57
CA SER A 282 -10.74 -5.85 12.49
C SER A 282 -11.85 -6.72 11.88
N THR A 283 -12.46 -6.31 10.76
CA THR A 283 -13.46 -7.10 10.03
C THR A 283 -12.88 -7.93 8.89
N GLY A 284 -11.58 -7.85 8.65
CA GLY A 284 -10.87 -8.58 7.60
C GLY A 284 -10.47 -7.70 6.41
N LEU A 285 -10.19 -8.35 5.27
CA LEU A 285 -9.73 -7.68 4.06
C LEU A 285 -10.83 -6.80 3.44
N ARG A 286 -10.55 -5.52 3.21
CA ARG A 286 -11.51 -4.54 2.70
C ARG A 286 -11.23 -4.13 1.26
N THR A 287 -9.96 -3.96 0.90
CA THR A 287 -9.55 -3.47 -0.42
C THR A 287 -8.28 -4.14 -0.85
N VAL A 288 -8.23 -4.57 -2.12
CA VAL A 288 -7.00 -5.05 -2.75
C VAL A 288 -6.47 -3.95 -3.67
N LEU A 289 -5.17 -3.70 -3.60
CA LEU A 289 -4.45 -2.78 -4.45
C LEU A 289 -3.58 -3.57 -5.41
N SER A 290 -3.71 -3.31 -6.70
CA SER A 290 -2.80 -3.84 -7.71
C SER A 290 -2.25 -2.73 -8.59
N ARG A 291 -1.08 -2.95 -9.16
CA ARG A 291 -0.41 -1.99 -10.04
C ARG A 291 -0.18 -2.60 -11.42
N GLU A 292 -0.45 -1.81 -12.44
CA GLU A 292 -0.09 -2.13 -13.82
C GLU A 292 0.23 -0.83 -14.57
N LEU A 293 1.43 -0.72 -15.15
CA LEU A 293 1.79 0.34 -16.11
C LEU A 293 1.40 1.78 -15.72
N GLY A 294 1.76 2.21 -14.50
CA GLY A 294 1.44 3.56 -14.01
C GLY A 294 -0.03 3.75 -13.59
N VAL A 295 -0.78 2.66 -13.46
CA VAL A 295 -2.15 2.64 -12.94
C VAL A 295 -2.17 1.85 -11.63
N LEU A 296 -2.73 2.46 -10.59
CA LEU A 296 -3.07 1.79 -9.35
C LEU A 296 -4.56 1.41 -9.40
N ASN A 297 -4.85 0.12 -9.40
CA ASN A 297 -6.19 -0.42 -9.36
C ASN A 297 -6.63 -0.65 -7.92
N VAL A 298 -7.77 -0.08 -7.55
CA VAL A 298 -8.37 -0.19 -6.22
C VAL A 298 -9.61 -1.08 -6.33
N HIS A 299 -9.49 -2.30 -5.80
CA HIS A 299 -10.52 -3.33 -5.90
C HIS A 299 -11.28 -3.47 -4.59
N ASP A 300 -12.61 -3.56 -4.68
CA ASP A 300 -13.47 -3.92 -3.55
C ASP A 300 -13.35 -5.43 -3.30
N ALA A 301 -12.82 -5.80 -2.13
CA ALA A 301 -12.64 -7.22 -1.76
C ALA A 301 -13.98 -7.97 -1.66
N GLY A 302 -15.08 -7.27 -1.35
CA GLY A 302 -16.43 -7.85 -1.37
C GLY A 302 -17.00 -8.05 -2.76
N LYS A 303 -16.36 -7.52 -3.81
CA LYS A 303 -16.83 -7.56 -5.20
C LYS A 303 -15.68 -7.80 -6.20
N PRO A 304 -14.96 -8.94 -6.14
CA PRO A 304 -13.76 -9.19 -6.95
C PRO A 304 -13.97 -9.15 -8.47
N LYS A 305 -15.21 -9.39 -8.94
CA LYS A 305 -15.57 -9.33 -10.37
C LYS A 305 -15.93 -7.93 -10.85
N ALA A 306 -16.12 -6.96 -9.94
CA ALA A 306 -16.41 -5.58 -10.31
C ALA A 306 -15.17 -4.91 -10.92
N ALA A 307 -15.38 -3.91 -11.77
CA ALA A 307 -14.27 -3.13 -12.29
C ALA A 307 -13.62 -2.32 -11.15
N PRO A 308 -12.30 -2.34 -11.00
CA PRO A 308 -11.62 -1.55 -9.98
C PRO A 308 -11.73 -0.06 -10.30
N LYS A 309 -11.60 0.79 -9.27
CA LYS A 309 -11.29 2.21 -9.47
C LYS A 309 -9.83 2.30 -9.92
N ALA A 310 -9.61 2.71 -11.16
CA ALA A 310 -8.28 2.94 -11.71
C ALA A 310 -7.82 4.36 -11.38
N VAL A 311 -6.69 4.47 -10.66
CA VAL A 311 -6.01 5.74 -10.38
C VAL A 311 -4.77 5.78 -11.26
N ARG A 312 -4.83 6.52 -12.36
CA ARG A 312 -3.68 6.70 -13.25
C ARG A 312 -2.76 7.79 -12.68
N TYR A 313 -1.52 7.42 -12.43
CA TYR A 313 -0.50 8.29 -11.85
C TYR A 313 0.82 8.25 -12.60
N GLY A 314 0.94 7.38 -13.59
CA GLY A 314 2.02 7.39 -14.54
C GLY A 314 1.45 7.26 -15.95
N SER A 315 2.31 7.62 -16.89
CA SER A 315 2.23 7.10 -18.24
C SER A 315 3.40 6.14 -18.36
N PRO A 316 3.18 4.90 -18.83
CA PRO A 316 4.24 3.90 -18.87
C PRO A 316 5.38 4.42 -19.75
N THR A 317 6.62 4.18 -19.36
CA THR A 317 7.76 4.44 -20.24
C THR A 317 7.83 3.37 -21.35
N GLU A 318 8.57 3.63 -22.43
CA GLU A 318 8.81 2.60 -23.46
C GLU A 318 9.46 1.34 -22.86
N GLU A 319 10.34 1.53 -21.88
CA GLU A 319 10.95 0.46 -21.11
C GLU A 319 9.90 -0.32 -20.30
N GLU A 320 9.04 0.36 -19.53
CA GLU A 320 7.95 -0.29 -18.79
C GLU A 320 6.98 -1.03 -19.71
N LEU A 321 6.73 -0.55 -20.93
CA LEU A 321 5.93 -1.25 -21.94
C LEU A 321 6.63 -2.51 -22.46
N ALA A 322 7.94 -2.43 -22.73
CA ALA A 322 8.73 -3.57 -23.20
C ALA A 322 8.81 -4.69 -22.14
N TYR A 323 8.88 -4.32 -20.86
CA TYR A 323 8.97 -5.24 -19.72
C TYR A 323 7.64 -5.43 -18.98
N ALA A 324 6.52 -4.94 -19.52
CA ALA A 324 5.19 -5.05 -18.92
C ALA A 324 4.79 -6.50 -18.64
N LYS A 325 5.21 -7.41 -19.54
CA LYS A 325 4.97 -8.84 -19.41
C LYS A 325 5.99 -9.45 -18.46
N ARG A 326 5.54 -9.78 -17.25
CA ARG A 326 6.34 -10.58 -16.32
C ARG A 326 6.54 -11.97 -16.91
N THR A 327 7.81 -12.34 -17.07
CA THR A 327 8.25 -13.59 -17.67
C THR A 327 9.31 -14.21 -16.78
N LEU A 328 9.26 -15.52 -16.63
CA LEU A 328 10.19 -16.30 -15.80
C LEU A 328 11.29 -16.94 -16.64
N SER A 329 11.44 -16.49 -17.91
CA SER A 329 12.58 -16.85 -18.75
C SER A 329 13.89 -16.44 -18.07
N PRO A 330 14.91 -17.30 -18.01
CA PRO A 330 16.17 -17.01 -17.33
C PRO A 330 16.95 -15.83 -17.93
N CYS A 331 16.57 -15.35 -19.11
CA CYS A 331 17.37 -14.42 -19.91
C CYS A 331 16.70 -13.08 -20.21
N LYS A 332 15.50 -12.86 -19.68
CA LYS A 332 14.93 -11.50 -19.56
C LYS A 332 15.26 -10.97 -18.17
N LYS A 333 16.29 -10.13 -18.11
CA LYS A 333 16.46 -9.13 -17.05
C LYS A 333 15.96 -7.80 -17.56
#